data_AF-A0A7J4NME8-F1
#
_entry.id   AF-A0A7J4NME8-F1
#
_cell.length_a   1.000
_cell.length_b   1.000
_cell.length_c   1.000
_cell.angle_alpha   90.00
_cell.angle_beta   90.00
_cell.angle_gamma   90.00
#
_symmetry.space_group_name_H-M   'P 1'
#
loop_
_entity.id
_entity.type
_entity.pdbx_description
1 polymer ?
#
loop_
_entity_poly.entity_id
_entity_poly.type
_entity_poly.pdbx_seq_one_letter_code
_entity_poly.pdbx_strand_id
1 'polypeptide(L)'
;MLTNYQPPKISESFWVTFRMMFKEEWRQNIDFAKKRHIALFPVMLALLSLIMTIGLRYLTGEVLIGANEEQQAFSWEQLKFYMHGGIFAFSLSMGSFAFIGRVMVSQRAGGKNYLLASPAVQPLDLVTNYFAYFVKEVSYYVLMLLTPAVAGMACGILLEQFASLSTPLEWASLPVVLLALTTTLAEGLALSFIASALFSRGGRWSYIIPIVGIGLGLLVALQMVDIRLMIPGMLYQFSHQHWIPIISIPTSFFIAYIGAHLVPDDFEIHVTAKSELLTPVWDRLPFLGNGMLRLLVAKDLVDLWRSNTLVKMLISYTVPLLFLLLLAWLVDFASFPIPFNLLSYAPFLGFFGFQFYSWLNGMDSPDFLNGFPVTLPQLLRAKIVVYFLITTWISIIFLIVMAKVLDQMWALPAALIVMIANSIYIVSLTALLMGPRPNKAIFDTSIMAWFYIGTIVPLLSLFLISFTQGDMAIYENWGSMVSDQGLNATTAVLVEENAAGKGLRGILFVSLILILLGISFLMMLNRRWGRKPFEN
;
A
#
# COMPACT_ATOMS: atom_id res chain seq x y z
N MET A 1 26.73 46.82 7.98
CA MET A 1 26.26 46.51 6.60
C MET A 1 25.54 45.18 6.64
N LEU A 2 24.21 45.19 6.75
CA LEU A 2 23.42 44.02 6.41
C LEU A 2 23.46 43.94 4.88
N THR A 3 24.25 43.02 4.34
CA THR A 3 24.18 42.70 2.91
C THR A 3 22.72 42.36 2.60
N ASN A 4 22.11 43.09 1.66
CA ASN A 4 20.81 42.74 1.08
C ASN A 4 20.93 41.33 0.48
N TYR A 5 20.69 40.31 1.30
CA TYR A 5 20.77 38.93 0.88
C TYR A 5 19.52 38.65 0.07
N GLN A 6 19.66 38.62 -1.25
CA GLN A 6 18.63 38.11 -2.14
C GLN A 6 18.85 36.60 -2.27
N PRO A 7 17.79 35.77 -2.19
CA PRO A 7 17.93 34.35 -2.47
C PRO A 7 18.49 34.17 -3.90
N PRO A 8 19.36 33.17 -4.11
CA PRO A 8 19.94 32.91 -5.42
C PRO A 8 18.84 32.63 -6.44
N LYS A 9 19.03 33.07 -7.68
CA LYS A 9 18.06 32.84 -8.76
C LYS A 9 17.88 31.34 -8.98
N ILE A 10 16.70 30.93 -9.46
CA ILE A 10 16.39 29.52 -9.74
C ILE A 10 17.44 28.86 -10.64
N SER A 11 17.97 29.57 -11.64
CA SER A 11 19.01 29.06 -12.54
C SER A 11 20.33 28.70 -11.83
N GLU A 12 20.64 29.37 -10.73
CA GLU A 12 21.89 29.21 -9.98
C GLU A 12 21.73 28.14 -8.89
N SER A 13 20.58 28.09 -8.22
CA SER A 13 20.35 27.20 -7.08
C SER A 13 19.68 25.87 -7.44
N PHE A 14 18.90 25.79 -8.52
CA PHE A 14 18.12 24.60 -8.87
C PHE A 14 18.98 23.33 -8.96
N TRP A 15 20.08 23.36 -9.74
CA TRP A 15 20.92 22.18 -9.94
C TRP A 15 21.61 21.72 -8.66
N VAL A 16 22.01 22.66 -7.80
CA VAL A 16 22.61 22.37 -6.50
C VAL A 16 21.56 21.71 -5.61
N THR A 17 20.38 22.32 -5.48
CA THR A 17 19.27 21.80 -4.68
C THR A 17 18.84 20.41 -5.16
N PHE A 18 18.61 20.25 -6.47
CA PHE A 18 18.25 18.97 -7.09
C PHE A 18 19.29 17.87 -6.78
N ARG A 19 20.58 18.16 -7.00
CA ARG A 19 21.66 17.19 -6.75
C ARG A 19 21.76 16.83 -5.27
N MET A 20 21.59 17.81 -4.38
CA MET A 20 21.67 17.59 -2.94
C MET A 20 20.46 16.80 -2.44
N MET A 21 19.26 17.05 -2.97
CA MET A 21 18.06 16.24 -2.70
C MET A 21 18.22 14.80 -3.19
N PHE A 22 18.79 14.59 -4.37
CA PHE A 22 19.09 13.23 -4.86
C PHE A 22 20.12 12.51 -3.97
N LYS A 23 21.14 13.24 -3.49
CA LYS A 23 22.11 12.71 -2.51
C LYS A 23 21.47 12.44 -1.15
N GLU A 24 20.53 13.27 -0.71
CA GLU A 24 19.78 13.06 0.53
C GLU A 24 18.97 11.77 0.43
N GLU A 25 18.22 11.59 -0.66
CA GLU A 25 17.47 10.36 -0.95
C GLU A 25 18.38 9.12 -0.94
N TRP A 26 19.52 9.21 -1.62
CA TRP A 26 20.51 8.14 -1.66
C TRP A 26 21.12 7.85 -0.28
N ARG A 27 21.45 8.89 0.50
CA ARG A 27 21.98 8.72 1.86
C ARG A 27 20.94 8.12 2.79
N GLN A 28 19.67 8.51 2.67
CA GLN A 28 18.59 7.88 3.41
C GLN A 28 18.58 6.38 3.09
N ASN A 29 18.56 6.03 1.81
CA ASN A 29 18.61 4.62 1.42
C ASN A 29 19.87 3.88 1.90
N ILE A 30 21.05 4.53 2.00
CA ILE A 30 22.32 3.93 2.52
C ILE A 30 22.36 3.80 4.03
N ASP A 31 21.92 4.82 4.77
CA ASP A 31 21.89 4.78 6.23
C ASP A 31 20.96 3.65 6.72
N PHE A 32 20.00 3.24 5.88
CA PHE A 32 19.00 2.20 6.22
C PHE A 32 19.31 0.80 5.67
N ALA A 33 20.06 0.68 4.57
CA ALA A 33 20.41 -0.61 3.99
C ALA A 33 21.92 -0.63 3.67
N LYS A 34 22.67 -1.68 4.11
CA LYS A 34 24.10 -1.81 3.73
C LYS A 34 24.20 -1.60 2.22
N LYS A 35 25.12 -0.75 1.73
CA LYS A 35 25.25 -0.26 0.34
C LYS A 35 24.81 -1.21 -0.81
N ARG A 36 24.93 -2.52 -0.64
CA ARG A 36 24.50 -3.56 -1.60
C ARG A 36 22.98 -3.75 -1.72
N HIS A 37 22.18 -3.34 -0.73
CA HIS A 37 20.73 -3.63 -0.68
C HIS A 37 19.84 -2.58 -1.38
N ILE A 38 20.34 -1.37 -1.63
CA ILE A 38 19.57 -0.34 -2.38
C ILE A 38 19.42 -0.72 -3.84
N ALA A 39 20.49 -1.24 -4.44
CA ALA A 39 20.48 -1.71 -5.83
C ALA A 39 19.59 -2.96 -6.01
N LEU A 40 19.27 -3.68 -4.92
CA LEU A 40 18.42 -4.86 -4.99
C LEU A 40 16.94 -4.52 -5.20
N PHE A 41 16.45 -3.32 -4.82
CA PHE A 41 15.05 -2.95 -5.07
C PHE A 41 14.73 -2.83 -6.58
N PRO A 42 15.48 -2.04 -7.38
CA PRO A 42 15.37 -2.05 -8.84
C PRO A 42 15.51 -3.45 -9.45
N VAL A 43 16.45 -4.26 -8.95
CA VAL A 43 16.68 -5.63 -9.44
C VAL A 43 15.49 -6.54 -9.13
N MET A 44 14.92 -6.47 -7.93
CA MET A 44 13.72 -7.23 -7.56
C MET A 44 12.54 -6.84 -8.44
N LEU A 45 12.39 -5.54 -8.73
CA LEU A 45 11.34 -5.05 -9.61
C LEU A 45 11.54 -5.53 -11.06
N ALA A 46 12.78 -5.53 -11.56
CA ALA A 46 13.12 -6.12 -12.85
C ALA A 46 12.81 -7.62 -12.88
N LEU A 47 13.12 -8.36 -11.81
CA LEU A 47 12.82 -9.79 -11.69
C LEU A 47 11.31 -10.06 -11.64
N LEU A 48 10.55 -9.29 -10.87
CA LEU A 48 9.09 -9.39 -10.84
C LEU A 48 8.48 -9.09 -12.22
N SER A 49 8.95 -8.03 -12.87
CA SER A 49 8.53 -7.66 -14.23
C SER A 49 8.86 -8.77 -15.24
N LEU A 50 10.03 -9.41 -15.12
CA LEU A 50 10.40 -10.58 -15.91
C LEU A 50 9.45 -11.76 -15.70
N ILE A 51 9.14 -12.11 -14.44
CA ILE A 51 8.19 -13.19 -14.12
C ILE A 51 6.81 -12.88 -14.70
N MET A 52 6.34 -11.63 -14.55
CA MET A 52 5.05 -11.19 -15.12
C MET A 52 5.06 -11.22 -16.65
N THR A 53 6.18 -10.87 -17.29
CA THR A 53 6.37 -10.92 -18.74
C THR A 53 6.27 -12.35 -19.26
N ILE A 54 6.86 -13.33 -18.56
CA ILE A 54 6.71 -14.75 -18.88
C ILE A 54 5.28 -15.22 -18.59
N GLY A 55 4.68 -14.74 -17.50
CA GLY A 55 3.31 -15.08 -17.08
C GLY A 55 2.22 -14.53 -18.01
N LEU A 56 2.49 -13.47 -18.75
CA LEU A 56 1.55 -12.78 -19.64
C LEU A 56 0.91 -13.71 -20.67
N ARG A 57 1.62 -14.74 -21.15
CA ARG A 57 1.08 -15.75 -22.07
C ARG A 57 -0.12 -16.54 -21.50
N TYR A 58 -0.16 -16.73 -20.17
CA TYR A 58 -1.29 -17.39 -19.49
C TYR A 58 -2.46 -16.44 -19.33
N LEU A 59 -2.21 -15.14 -19.18
CA LEU A 59 -3.24 -14.11 -19.04
C LEU A 59 -3.89 -13.74 -20.38
N THR A 60 -3.10 -13.79 -21.46
CA THR A 60 -3.50 -13.43 -22.83
C THR A 60 -3.99 -14.63 -23.66
N GLY A 61 -3.97 -15.84 -23.09
CA GLY A 61 -4.59 -17.02 -23.67
C GLY A 61 -3.72 -17.86 -24.63
N GLU A 62 -2.44 -17.53 -24.82
CA GLU A 62 -1.55 -18.26 -25.76
C GLU A 62 -1.23 -19.70 -25.34
N VAL A 63 -1.41 -20.08 -24.08
CA VAL A 63 -1.00 -21.40 -23.52
C VAL A 63 -2.19 -22.26 -23.07
N LEU A 64 -3.40 -22.04 -23.59
CA LEU A 64 -4.53 -22.88 -23.22
C LEU A 64 -4.39 -24.29 -23.82
N ILE A 65 -4.20 -25.27 -22.92
CA ILE A 65 -4.15 -26.70 -23.19
C ILE A 65 -5.61 -27.21 -23.23
N GLY A 66 -6.29 -27.08 -24.39
CA GLY A 66 -7.65 -27.62 -24.54
C GLY A 66 -8.28 -27.31 -25.90
N ALA A 67 -9.06 -28.25 -26.43
CA ALA A 67 -9.66 -28.20 -27.78
C ALA A 67 -10.88 -27.28 -27.92
N ASN A 68 -11.36 -26.66 -26.84
CA ASN A 68 -12.51 -25.75 -26.86
C ASN A 68 -12.09 -24.34 -26.38
N GLU A 69 -11.90 -23.45 -27.36
CA GLU A 69 -12.12 -22.00 -27.36
C GLU A 69 -11.47 -21.10 -26.27
N GLU A 70 -10.45 -20.33 -26.71
CA GLU A 70 -10.25 -18.87 -26.54
C GLU A 70 -10.71 -18.15 -25.24
N GLN A 71 -10.53 -18.73 -24.04
CA GLN A 71 -10.72 -17.94 -22.81
C GLN A 71 -9.49 -17.09 -22.47
N GLN A 72 -9.34 -15.93 -23.12
CA GLN A 72 -8.41 -14.89 -22.67
C GLN A 72 -8.87 -14.35 -21.31
N ALA A 73 -8.01 -14.35 -20.29
CA ALA A 73 -8.34 -13.78 -18.99
C ALA A 73 -8.40 -12.24 -19.04
N PHE A 74 -7.55 -11.62 -19.87
CA PHE A 74 -7.53 -10.17 -20.10
C PHE A 74 -7.21 -9.83 -21.56
N SER A 75 -7.88 -8.82 -22.11
CA SER A 75 -7.53 -8.27 -23.43
C SER A 75 -6.33 -7.31 -23.35
N TRP A 76 -5.62 -7.13 -24.46
CA TRP A 76 -4.52 -6.16 -24.55
C TRP A 76 -4.93 -4.73 -24.23
N GLU A 77 -6.17 -4.35 -24.59
CA GLU A 77 -6.69 -3.04 -24.24
C GLU A 77 -6.87 -2.88 -22.73
N GLN A 78 -7.42 -3.90 -22.06
CA GLN A 78 -7.60 -3.90 -20.62
C GLN A 78 -6.26 -3.83 -19.88
N LEU A 79 -5.25 -4.58 -20.33
CA LEU A 79 -3.91 -4.54 -19.74
C LEU A 79 -3.27 -3.15 -19.85
N LYS A 80 -3.34 -2.51 -21.02
CA LYS A 80 -2.86 -1.12 -21.22
C LYS A 80 -3.62 -0.15 -20.32
N PHE A 81 -4.94 -0.30 -20.25
CA PHE A 81 -5.80 0.53 -19.42
C PHE A 81 -5.43 0.44 -17.94
N TYR A 82 -5.34 -0.77 -17.39
CA TYR A 82 -5.01 -1.00 -15.98
C TYR A 82 -3.59 -0.56 -15.64
N MET A 83 -2.63 -0.74 -16.56
CA MET A 83 -1.26 -0.29 -16.36
C MET A 83 -1.19 1.24 -16.22
N HIS A 84 -1.82 1.98 -17.14
CA HIS A 84 -1.87 3.44 -17.05
C HIS A 84 -2.71 3.93 -15.87
N GLY A 85 -3.87 3.32 -15.63
CA GLY A 85 -4.71 3.65 -14.47
C GLY A 85 -3.97 3.45 -13.15
N GLY A 86 -3.22 2.35 -13.02
CA GLY A 86 -2.40 2.05 -11.85
C GLY A 86 -1.26 3.05 -11.65
N ILE A 87 -0.48 3.36 -12.69
CA ILE A 87 0.59 4.37 -12.60
C ILE A 87 0.03 5.77 -12.34
N PHE A 88 -1.09 6.13 -12.95
CA PHE A 88 -1.75 7.41 -12.71
C PHE A 88 -2.22 7.53 -11.26
N ALA A 89 -2.93 6.51 -10.75
CA ALA A 89 -3.37 6.48 -9.34
C ALA A 89 -2.17 6.51 -8.37
N PHE A 90 -1.11 5.76 -8.66
CA PHE A 90 0.13 5.79 -7.89
C PHE A 90 0.74 7.20 -7.86
N SER A 91 0.86 7.84 -9.02
CA SER A 91 1.42 9.18 -9.14
C SER A 91 0.58 10.25 -8.43
N LEU A 92 -0.75 10.18 -8.52
CA LEU A 92 -1.65 11.05 -7.78
C LEU A 92 -1.49 10.88 -6.27
N SER A 93 -1.30 9.64 -5.80
CA SER A 93 -1.11 9.34 -4.37
C SER A 93 0.20 9.92 -3.83
N MET A 94 1.26 9.92 -4.64
CA MET A 94 2.59 10.38 -4.22
C MET A 94 2.77 11.90 -4.28
N GLY A 95 2.07 12.63 -5.16
CA GLY A 95 2.29 14.07 -5.39
C GLY A 95 1.87 15.04 -4.27
N SER A 96 1.60 14.57 -3.05
CA SER A 96 1.15 15.40 -1.91
C SER A 96 2.28 16.20 -1.21
N PHE A 97 3.30 16.63 -1.95
CA PHE A 97 4.53 17.22 -1.40
C PHE A 97 4.31 18.52 -0.63
N ALA A 98 3.32 19.33 -1.00
CA ALA A 98 3.00 20.58 -0.32
C ALA A 98 2.62 20.37 1.17
N PHE A 99 2.04 19.21 1.51
CA PHE A 99 1.78 18.84 2.92
C PHE A 99 3.02 18.30 3.62
N ILE A 100 3.84 17.54 2.90
CA ILE A 100 5.03 16.88 3.44
C ILE A 100 6.03 17.91 3.97
N GLY A 101 6.25 19.03 3.27
CA GLY A 101 7.15 20.08 3.75
C GLY A 101 6.79 20.61 5.14
N ARG A 102 5.50 20.86 5.41
CA ARG A 102 5.02 21.31 6.74
C ARG A 102 5.22 20.25 7.82
N VAL A 103 4.94 18.99 7.50
CA VAL A 103 5.16 17.86 8.43
C VAL A 103 6.67 17.68 8.71
N MET A 104 7.52 17.76 7.70
CA MET A 104 8.96 17.63 7.85
C MET A 104 9.58 18.77 8.67
N VAL A 105 9.02 19.99 8.58
CA VAL A 105 9.42 21.13 9.44
C VAL A 105 8.99 20.91 10.90
N SER A 106 7.88 20.20 11.14
CA SER A 106 7.39 19.86 12.49
C SER A 106 8.17 18.72 13.15
N GLN A 107 8.74 17.80 12.36
CA GLN A 107 9.55 16.67 12.83
C GLN A 107 11.01 17.08 13.11
N ARG A 108 11.21 18.14 13.92
CA ARG A 108 12.54 18.58 14.39
C ARG A 108 13.09 17.57 15.42
N ALA A 109 13.38 16.35 14.98
CA ALA A 109 14.10 15.38 15.79
C ALA A 109 15.58 15.79 15.83
N GLY A 110 15.93 16.63 16.81
CA GLY A 110 17.24 16.74 17.48
C GLY A 110 18.55 16.85 16.70
N GLY A 111 18.59 16.79 15.36
CA GLY A 111 19.86 16.85 14.62
C GLY A 111 19.85 16.72 13.10
N LYS A 112 18.75 16.30 12.44
CA LYS A 112 18.69 16.18 10.96
C LYS A 112 17.35 16.69 10.40
N ASN A 113 17.38 17.74 9.58
CA ASN A 113 16.21 18.24 8.85
C ASN A 113 16.30 17.84 7.38
N TYR A 114 15.14 17.61 6.75
CA TYR A 114 15.05 17.35 5.30
C TYR A 114 15.40 18.60 4.49
N LEU A 115 16.04 18.42 3.33
CA LEU A 115 16.36 19.54 2.45
C LEU A 115 15.10 20.26 1.94
N LEU A 116 13.94 19.58 1.89
CA LEU A 116 12.65 20.19 1.58
C LEU A 116 12.26 21.30 2.58
N ALA A 117 12.72 21.20 3.83
CA ALA A 117 12.50 22.20 4.88
C ALA A 117 13.57 23.32 4.88
N SER A 118 14.57 23.26 4.00
CA SER A 118 15.68 24.23 3.98
C SER A 118 15.24 25.69 3.84
N PRO A 119 14.21 26.06 3.04
CA PRO A 119 13.76 27.44 2.94
C PRO A 119 13.34 28.07 4.28
N ALA A 120 12.98 27.25 5.28
CA ALA A 120 12.64 27.74 6.63
C ALA A 120 13.86 28.15 7.47
N VAL A 121 15.07 27.71 7.10
CA VAL A 121 16.31 27.86 7.89
C VAL A 121 17.50 28.41 7.10
N GLN A 122 17.45 28.30 5.77
CA GLN A 122 18.46 28.75 4.83
C GLN A 122 17.80 29.66 3.80
N PRO A 123 18.54 30.62 3.24
CA PRO A 123 18.00 31.60 2.32
C PRO A 123 17.92 31.02 0.90
N LEU A 124 17.14 29.94 0.77
CA LEU A 124 16.76 29.30 -0.47
C LEU A 124 15.33 29.70 -0.81
N ASP A 125 15.10 29.99 -2.08
CA ASP A 125 13.77 30.28 -2.59
C ASP A 125 12.84 29.06 -2.49
N LEU A 126 11.61 29.27 -2.00
CA LEU A 126 10.62 28.22 -1.78
C LEU A 126 10.24 27.54 -3.10
N VAL A 127 10.02 28.34 -4.15
CA VAL A 127 9.62 27.85 -5.47
C VAL A 127 10.68 26.93 -6.04
N THR A 128 11.94 27.37 -6.00
CA THR A 128 13.08 26.58 -6.47
C THR A 128 13.18 25.25 -5.73
N ASN A 129 12.96 25.25 -4.41
CA ASN A 129 13.09 24.06 -3.59
C ASN A 129 12.00 23.01 -3.91
N TYR A 130 10.74 23.43 -3.98
CA TYR A 130 9.64 22.53 -4.30
C TYR A 130 9.66 22.06 -5.76
N PHE A 131 10.04 22.93 -6.70
CA PHE A 131 10.20 22.53 -8.10
C PHE A 131 11.35 21.53 -8.27
N ALA A 132 12.52 21.76 -7.65
CA ALA A 132 13.62 20.81 -7.65
C ALA A 132 13.22 19.46 -7.03
N TYR A 133 12.41 19.48 -5.97
CA TYR A 133 11.88 18.28 -5.36
C TYR A 133 10.97 17.50 -6.33
N PHE A 134 10.03 18.17 -7.03
CA PHE A 134 9.21 17.54 -8.07
C PHE A 134 10.05 16.88 -9.17
N VAL A 135 11.05 17.60 -9.70
CA VAL A 135 11.93 17.06 -10.75
C VAL A 135 12.72 15.87 -10.25
N LYS A 136 13.17 15.91 -8.98
CA LYS A 136 13.83 14.78 -8.30
C LYS A 136 12.90 13.57 -8.23
N GLU A 137 11.65 13.74 -7.84
CA GLU A 137 10.68 12.65 -7.72
C GLU A 137 10.37 11.99 -9.07
N VAL A 138 10.09 12.77 -10.11
CA VAL A 138 9.90 12.24 -11.48
C VAL A 138 11.12 11.44 -11.91
N SER A 139 12.32 12.02 -11.74
CA SER A 139 13.58 11.36 -12.11
C SER A 139 13.81 10.07 -11.31
N TYR A 140 13.56 10.11 -10.00
CA TYR A 140 13.74 8.99 -9.10
C TYR A 140 12.83 7.82 -9.48
N TYR A 141 11.54 8.06 -9.71
CA TYR A 141 10.61 7.01 -10.12
C TYR A 141 10.89 6.47 -11.52
N VAL A 142 11.27 7.32 -12.49
CA VAL A 142 11.67 6.83 -13.81
C VAL A 142 12.89 5.91 -13.70
N LEU A 143 13.90 6.28 -12.91
CA LEU A 143 15.14 5.52 -12.77
C LEU A 143 15.01 4.26 -11.90
N MET A 144 14.25 4.34 -10.80
CA MET A 144 14.18 3.26 -9.80
C MET A 144 12.95 2.35 -9.97
N LEU A 145 11.92 2.79 -10.70
CA LEU A 145 10.68 2.04 -10.91
C LEU A 145 10.47 1.69 -12.39
N LEU A 146 10.33 2.67 -13.28
CA LEU A 146 9.95 2.39 -14.67
C LEU A 146 11.08 1.73 -15.48
N THR A 147 12.30 2.26 -15.37
CA THR A 147 13.46 1.72 -16.12
C THR A 147 13.75 0.27 -15.75
N PRO A 148 13.81 -0.12 -14.46
CA PRO A 148 14.02 -1.51 -14.07
C PRO A 148 12.85 -2.42 -14.47
N ALA A 149 11.61 -1.93 -14.41
CA ALA A 149 10.46 -2.72 -14.87
C ALA A 149 10.58 -3.04 -16.37
N VAL A 150 10.88 -2.03 -17.20
CA VAL A 150 11.05 -2.21 -18.65
C VAL A 150 12.29 -3.06 -18.96
N ALA A 151 13.37 -2.93 -18.18
CA ALA A 151 14.53 -3.82 -18.28
C ALA A 151 14.17 -5.28 -17.95
N GLY A 152 13.29 -5.51 -16.97
CA GLY A 152 12.72 -6.82 -16.67
C GLY A 152 11.93 -7.41 -17.83
N MET A 153 11.11 -6.59 -18.50
CA MET A 153 10.41 -6.99 -19.73
C MET A 153 11.39 -7.37 -20.85
N ALA A 154 12.43 -6.56 -21.07
CA ALA A 154 13.49 -6.86 -22.03
C ALA A 154 14.17 -8.20 -21.73
N CYS A 155 14.49 -8.48 -20.46
CA CYS A 155 15.05 -9.76 -20.05
C CYS A 155 14.06 -10.93 -20.26
N GLY A 156 12.76 -10.69 -20.09
CA GLY A 156 11.71 -11.67 -20.41
C GLY A 156 11.71 -12.06 -21.88
N ILE A 157 11.77 -11.06 -22.78
CA ILE A 157 11.88 -11.29 -24.23
C ILE A 157 13.22 -11.97 -24.60
N LEU A 158 14.32 -11.66 -23.90
CA LEU A 158 15.59 -12.37 -24.12
C LEU A 158 15.49 -13.84 -23.74
N LEU A 159 14.81 -14.17 -22.64
CA LEU A 159 14.65 -15.56 -22.19
C LEU A 159 13.86 -16.40 -23.19
N GLU A 160 12.97 -15.81 -23.99
CA GLU A 160 12.33 -16.50 -25.11
C GLU A 160 13.35 -17.09 -26.08
N GLN A 161 14.41 -16.33 -26.40
CA GLN A 161 15.46 -16.76 -27.33
C GLN A 161 16.32 -17.91 -26.78
N PHE A 162 16.43 -18.03 -25.46
CA PHE A 162 17.30 -19.03 -24.81
C PHE A 162 16.56 -20.25 -24.25
N ALA A 163 15.29 -20.09 -23.86
CA ALA A 163 14.52 -21.10 -23.13
C ALA A 163 13.25 -21.57 -23.87
N SER A 164 13.03 -21.12 -25.11
CA SER A 164 11.83 -21.45 -25.92
C SER A 164 10.51 -21.14 -25.21
N LEU A 165 10.53 -20.15 -24.31
CA LEU A 165 9.34 -19.66 -23.60
C LEU A 165 8.77 -18.50 -24.42
N SER A 166 7.71 -18.73 -25.20
CA SER A 166 7.07 -17.64 -25.97
C SER A 166 6.61 -16.52 -25.03
N THR A 167 6.95 -15.28 -25.40
CA THR A 167 6.43 -14.08 -24.75
C THR A 167 5.72 -13.22 -25.79
N PRO A 168 4.52 -12.72 -25.52
CA PRO A 168 3.73 -12.04 -26.55
C PRO A 168 4.13 -10.56 -26.73
N LEU A 169 5.34 -10.18 -26.31
CA LEU A 169 5.84 -8.80 -26.27
C LEU A 169 6.92 -8.56 -27.32
N GLU A 170 6.79 -7.46 -28.06
CA GLU A 170 7.77 -7.08 -29.07
C GLU A 170 8.83 -6.11 -28.54
N TRP A 171 10.07 -6.21 -29.03
CA TRP A 171 11.16 -5.28 -28.70
C TRP A 171 10.83 -3.82 -28.96
N ALA A 172 10.10 -3.53 -30.05
CA ALA A 172 9.69 -2.18 -30.42
C ALA A 172 8.71 -1.55 -29.42
N SER A 173 8.01 -2.37 -28.63
CA SER A 173 7.05 -1.88 -27.64
C SER A 173 7.70 -1.28 -26.39
N LEU A 174 8.92 -1.70 -26.03
CA LEU A 174 9.56 -1.30 -24.78
C LEU A 174 9.82 0.20 -24.65
N PRO A 175 10.40 0.90 -25.66
CA PRO A 175 10.58 2.35 -25.59
C PRO A 175 9.25 3.11 -25.56
N VAL A 176 8.24 2.60 -26.27
CA VAL A 176 6.89 3.18 -26.30
C VAL A 176 6.26 3.11 -24.90
N VAL A 177 6.30 1.93 -24.26
CA VAL A 177 5.80 1.72 -22.89
C VAL A 177 6.54 2.62 -21.90
N LEU A 178 7.86 2.72 -21.98
CA LEU A 178 8.64 3.57 -21.09
C LEU A 178 8.24 5.05 -21.20
N LEU A 179 8.13 5.57 -22.42
CA LEU A 179 7.73 6.96 -22.66
C LEU A 179 6.27 7.22 -22.28
N ALA A 180 5.38 6.27 -22.57
CA ALA A 180 3.96 6.36 -22.23
C ALA A 180 3.77 6.42 -20.71
N LEU A 181 4.38 5.51 -19.96
CA LEU A 181 4.28 5.48 -18.50
C LEU A 181 5.00 6.66 -17.85
N THR A 182 6.12 7.13 -18.41
CA THR A 182 6.78 8.36 -17.94
C THR A 182 5.86 9.57 -18.11
N THR A 183 5.14 9.66 -19.22
CA THR A 183 4.18 10.74 -19.47
C THR A 183 3.03 10.71 -18.45
N THR A 184 2.42 9.53 -18.24
CA THR A 184 1.36 9.34 -17.23
C THR A 184 1.84 9.66 -15.81
N LEU A 185 3.04 9.21 -15.45
CA LEU A 185 3.63 9.45 -14.13
C LEU A 185 3.88 10.94 -13.88
N ALA A 186 4.51 11.63 -14.84
CA ALA A 186 4.84 13.05 -14.72
C ALA A 186 3.59 13.91 -14.59
N GLU A 187 2.55 13.60 -15.38
CA GLU A 187 1.25 14.24 -15.30
C GLU A 187 0.59 14.06 -13.93
N GLY A 188 0.40 12.83 -13.46
CA GLY A 188 -0.32 12.63 -12.20
C GLY A 188 0.44 13.18 -10.99
N LEU A 189 1.77 13.17 -11.00
CA LEU A 189 2.57 13.89 -10.00
C LEU A 189 2.36 15.41 -10.07
N ALA A 190 2.31 15.99 -11.27
CA ALA A 190 2.11 17.43 -11.45
C ALA A 190 0.72 17.88 -11.00
N LEU A 191 -0.32 17.13 -11.38
CA LEU A 191 -1.71 17.38 -10.98
C LEU A 191 -1.90 17.26 -9.46
N SER A 192 -1.32 16.23 -8.85
CA SER A 192 -1.38 16.07 -7.39
C SER A 192 -0.57 17.15 -6.66
N PHE A 193 0.57 17.57 -7.22
CA PHE A 193 1.37 18.64 -6.64
C PHE A 193 0.64 19.99 -6.65
N ILE A 194 0.06 20.41 -7.79
CA ILE A 194 -0.71 21.65 -7.84
C ILE A 194 -1.98 21.58 -6.98
N ALA A 195 -2.68 20.44 -6.96
CA ALA A 195 -3.84 20.23 -6.11
C ALA A 195 -3.49 20.32 -4.62
N SER A 196 -2.38 19.71 -4.20
CA SER A 196 -1.91 19.76 -2.82
C SER A 196 -1.44 21.16 -2.42
N ALA A 197 -0.79 21.91 -3.32
CA ALA A 197 -0.39 23.30 -3.10
C ALA A 197 -1.62 24.21 -2.90
N LEU A 198 -2.64 24.09 -3.76
CA LEU A 198 -3.89 24.84 -3.63
C LEU A 198 -4.66 24.47 -2.37
N PHE A 199 -4.84 23.18 -2.10
CA PHE A 199 -5.49 22.71 -0.87
C PHE A 199 -4.75 23.22 0.37
N SER A 200 -3.42 23.28 0.30
CA SER A 200 -2.56 23.72 1.40
C SER A 200 -2.77 25.18 1.82
N ARG A 201 -3.26 26.03 0.91
CA ARG A 201 -3.65 27.43 1.20
C ARG A 201 -4.94 27.56 2.01
N GLY A 202 -5.72 26.47 2.14
CA GLY A 202 -6.96 26.47 2.89
C GLY A 202 -8.10 27.27 2.25
N GLY A 203 -9.16 27.52 3.03
CA GLY A 203 -10.33 28.29 2.60
C GLY A 203 -11.15 27.59 1.52
N ARG A 204 -11.45 28.30 0.43
CA ARG A 204 -12.28 27.77 -0.68
C ARG A 204 -11.64 26.56 -1.38
N TRP A 205 -10.31 26.54 -1.46
CA TRP A 205 -9.56 25.47 -2.13
C TRP A 205 -9.72 24.10 -1.46
N SER A 206 -9.94 24.06 -0.14
CA SER A 206 -10.20 22.81 0.59
C SER A 206 -11.50 22.12 0.16
N TYR A 207 -12.46 22.86 -0.39
CA TYR A 207 -13.72 22.31 -0.92
C TYR A 207 -13.67 22.14 -2.44
N ILE A 208 -13.09 23.10 -3.17
CA ILE A 208 -13.04 23.09 -4.64
C ILE A 208 -12.23 21.90 -5.15
N ILE A 209 -11.06 21.61 -4.58
CA ILE A 209 -10.18 20.54 -5.08
C ILE A 209 -10.87 19.16 -5.02
N PRO A 210 -11.48 18.74 -3.89
CA PRO A 210 -12.28 17.52 -3.84
C PRO A 210 -13.46 17.52 -4.81
N ILE A 211 -14.19 18.63 -4.93
CA ILE A 211 -15.35 18.73 -5.84
C ILE A 211 -14.92 18.55 -7.29
N VAL A 212 -13.83 19.18 -7.72
CA VAL A 212 -13.27 19.03 -9.08
C VAL A 212 -12.80 17.60 -9.31
N GLY A 213 -12.10 16.99 -8.34
CA GLY A 213 -11.67 15.59 -8.44
C GLY A 213 -12.83 14.61 -8.58
N ILE A 214 -13.87 14.76 -7.76
CA ILE A 214 -15.10 13.96 -7.82
C ILE A 214 -15.82 14.22 -9.14
N GLY A 215 -15.96 15.48 -9.57
CA GLY A 215 -16.62 15.84 -10.82
C GLY A 215 -15.93 15.20 -12.04
N LEU A 216 -14.61 15.28 -12.12
CA LEU A 216 -13.82 14.61 -13.17
C LEU A 216 -13.98 13.09 -13.11
N GLY A 217 -13.94 12.49 -11.91
CA GLY A 217 -14.18 11.05 -11.73
C GLY A 217 -15.57 10.62 -12.18
N LEU A 218 -16.61 11.41 -11.89
CA LEU A 218 -17.98 11.15 -12.33
C LEU A 218 -18.14 11.29 -13.85
N LEU A 219 -17.52 12.29 -14.47
CA LEU A 219 -17.55 12.43 -15.94
C LEU A 219 -16.97 11.20 -16.65
N VAL A 220 -15.89 10.63 -16.10
CA VAL A 220 -15.32 9.36 -16.58
C VAL A 220 -16.24 8.18 -16.29
N ALA A 221 -16.77 8.08 -15.07
CA ALA A 221 -17.63 6.97 -14.66
C ALA A 221 -18.95 6.91 -15.45
N LEU A 222 -19.51 8.06 -15.80
CA LEU A 222 -20.70 8.20 -16.64
C LEU A 222 -20.39 8.09 -18.14
N GLN A 223 -19.15 7.78 -18.52
CA GLN A 223 -18.68 7.67 -19.90
C GLN A 223 -18.92 8.93 -20.75
N MET A 224 -19.05 10.10 -20.11
CA MET A 224 -19.20 11.39 -20.80
C MET A 224 -17.88 11.88 -21.38
N VAL A 225 -16.77 11.51 -20.75
CA VAL A 225 -15.40 11.81 -21.19
C VAL A 225 -14.61 10.52 -21.26
N ASP A 226 -13.95 10.28 -22.39
CA ASP A 226 -13.03 9.16 -22.53
C ASP A 226 -11.78 9.41 -21.68
N ILE A 227 -11.53 8.52 -20.73
CA ILE A 227 -10.35 8.54 -19.86
C ILE A 227 -9.04 8.47 -20.66
N ARG A 228 -9.05 7.90 -21.88
CA ARG A 228 -7.89 7.90 -22.78
C ARG A 228 -7.42 9.33 -23.07
N LEU A 229 -8.34 10.29 -23.19
CA LEU A 229 -8.02 11.71 -23.44
C LEU A 229 -7.53 12.43 -22.17
N MET A 230 -7.96 11.97 -21.00
CA MET A 230 -7.56 12.55 -19.72
C MET A 230 -6.17 12.11 -19.26
N ILE A 231 -5.63 11.03 -19.82
CA ILE A 231 -4.30 10.52 -19.51
C ILE A 231 -3.51 10.46 -20.82
N PRO A 232 -2.79 11.52 -21.23
CA PRO A 232 -2.08 11.58 -22.51
C PRO A 232 -1.06 10.45 -22.69
N GLY A 233 -0.45 9.95 -21.62
CA GLY A 233 0.41 8.76 -21.72
C GLY A 233 -0.35 7.52 -22.20
N MET A 234 -1.60 7.34 -21.77
CA MET A 234 -2.50 6.29 -22.27
C MET A 234 -2.84 6.55 -23.74
N LEU A 235 -3.22 7.78 -24.09
CA LEU A 235 -3.49 8.15 -25.48
C LEU A 235 -2.31 7.84 -26.40
N TYR A 236 -1.08 8.12 -25.95
CA TYR A 236 0.13 7.81 -26.70
C TYR A 236 0.31 6.29 -26.90
N GLN A 237 0.07 5.47 -25.88
CA GLN A 237 0.22 4.01 -26.01
C GLN A 237 -0.82 3.35 -26.93
N PHE A 238 -1.99 3.97 -27.14
CA PHE A 238 -2.98 3.51 -28.11
C PHE A 238 -2.75 4.10 -29.51
N SER A 239 -2.47 5.39 -29.62
CA SER A 239 -2.36 6.10 -30.89
C SER A 239 -0.97 6.04 -31.54
N HIS A 240 0.08 5.75 -30.77
CA HIS A 240 1.49 5.78 -31.17
C HIS A 240 1.96 7.15 -31.71
N GLN A 241 1.23 8.22 -31.42
CA GLN A 241 1.56 9.56 -31.89
C GLN A 241 2.67 10.20 -31.03
N HIS A 242 3.92 10.17 -31.52
CA HIS A 242 5.10 10.61 -30.78
C HIS A 242 5.09 12.09 -30.35
N TRP A 243 4.24 12.94 -30.93
CA TRP A 243 4.11 14.34 -30.49
C TRP A 243 3.50 14.47 -29.09
N ILE A 244 2.68 13.50 -28.66
CA ILE A 244 1.98 13.53 -27.37
C ILE A 244 2.98 13.61 -26.20
N PRO A 245 3.93 12.69 -26.00
CA PRO A 245 4.90 12.79 -24.90
C PRO A 245 5.77 14.06 -24.99
N ILE A 246 6.07 14.53 -26.20
CA ILE A 246 6.88 15.74 -26.43
C ILE A 246 6.19 17.00 -25.88
N ILE A 247 4.86 17.06 -25.93
CA ILE A 247 4.09 18.20 -25.40
C ILE A 247 3.69 17.98 -23.94
N SER A 248 3.22 16.78 -23.62
CA SER A 248 2.65 16.46 -22.30
C SER A 248 3.69 16.50 -21.19
N ILE A 249 4.92 16.00 -21.43
CA ILE A 249 5.97 16.03 -20.40
C ILE A 249 6.35 17.48 -20.02
N PRO A 250 6.71 18.38 -20.97
CA PRO A 250 6.95 19.79 -20.64
C PRO A 250 5.75 20.48 -19.98
N THR A 251 4.53 20.15 -20.41
CA THR A 251 3.30 20.70 -19.81
C THR A 251 3.17 20.29 -18.34
N SER A 252 3.45 19.03 -17.99
CA SER A 252 3.47 18.57 -16.60
C SER A 252 4.50 19.32 -15.75
N PHE A 253 5.71 19.54 -16.29
CA PHE A 253 6.73 20.34 -15.60
C PHE A 253 6.31 21.79 -15.41
N PHE A 254 5.63 22.38 -16.40
CA PHE A 254 5.10 23.73 -16.30
C PHE A 254 3.99 23.84 -15.25
N ILE A 255 3.06 22.87 -15.20
CA ILE A 255 2.02 22.79 -14.15
C ILE A 255 2.67 22.67 -12.77
N ALA A 256 3.70 21.84 -12.63
CA ALA A 256 4.43 21.71 -11.37
C ALA A 256 5.15 23.01 -10.98
N TYR A 257 5.72 23.73 -11.94
CA TYR A 257 6.31 25.05 -11.70
C TYR A 257 5.29 26.08 -11.20
N ILE A 258 4.07 26.08 -11.74
CA ILE A 258 2.95 26.89 -11.22
C ILE A 258 2.60 26.42 -9.80
N GLY A 259 2.49 25.11 -9.57
CA GLY A 259 2.24 24.52 -8.26
C GLY A 259 3.24 24.98 -7.19
N ALA A 260 4.52 25.09 -7.54
CA ALA A 260 5.57 25.55 -6.64
C ALA A 260 5.37 27.01 -6.18
N HIS A 261 4.83 27.90 -7.03
CA HIS A 261 4.45 29.27 -6.64
C HIS A 261 3.20 29.34 -5.77
N LEU A 262 2.39 28.29 -5.78
CA LEU A 262 1.16 28.21 -5.01
C LEU A 262 1.36 27.64 -3.61
N VAL A 263 2.54 27.11 -3.29
CA VAL A 263 2.85 26.64 -1.95
C VAL A 263 2.83 27.83 -0.97
N PRO A 264 2.12 27.74 0.17
CA PRO A 264 2.12 28.81 1.16
C PRO A 264 3.43 28.89 1.94
N ASP A 265 3.91 30.10 2.21
CA ASP A 265 5.09 30.40 3.04
C ASP A 265 4.80 30.29 4.55
N ASP A 266 3.97 29.35 4.98
CA ASP A 266 3.55 29.22 6.38
C ASP A 266 4.24 28.02 7.04
N PHE A 267 5.26 28.34 7.84
CA PHE A 267 6.01 27.40 8.67
C PHE A 267 5.62 27.48 10.16
N GLU A 268 4.54 28.19 10.51
CA GLU A 268 4.16 28.38 11.92
C GLU A 268 3.54 27.13 12.54
N ILE A 269 4.17 26.67 13.63
CA ILE A 269 3.71 25.53 14.42
C ILE A 269 2.51 25.98 15.26
N HIS A 270 1.33 25.49 14.93
CA HIS A 270 0.13 25.72 15.73
C HIS A 270 0.20 24.89 17.02
N VAL A 271 0.45 25.54 18.16
CA VAL A 271 0.46 24.87 19.47
C VAL A 271 -0.99 24.68 19.95
N THR A 272 -1.51 23.46 19.83
CA THR A 272 -2.83 23.11 20.34
C THR A 272 -2.72 22.42 21.70
N ALA A 273 -3.28 23.03 22.76
CA ALA A 273 -3.44 22.36 24.05
C ALA A 273 -4.51 21.25 23.95
N LYS A 274 -4.22 20.06 24.49
CA LYS A 274 -5.17 18.93 24.58
C LYS A 274 -5.39 18.52 26.03
N SER A 275 -6.57 18.02 26.34
CA SER A 275 -6.95 17.53 27.68
C SER A 275 -6.12 16.30 28.10
N GLU A 276 -6.06 16.05 29.42
CA GLU A 276 -5.58 14.78 29.98
C GLU A 276 -6.46 13.64 29.45
N LEU A 277 -5.85 12.57 28.91
CA LEU A 277 -6.56 11.45 28.28
C LEU A 277 -6.00 10.09 28.74
N LEU A 278 -4.85 10.04 29.41
CA LEU A 278 -4.20 8.80 29.80
C LEU A 278 -4.95 8.09 30.92
N THR A 279 -5.38 8.81 31.95
CA THR A 279 -6.12 8.20 33.08
C THR A 279 -7.46 7.63 32.62
N PRO A 280 -8.30 8.39 31.89
CA PRO A 280 -9.57 7.87 31.38
C PRO A 280 -9.41 6.65 30.46
N VAL A 281 -8.37 6.62 29.62
CA VAL A 281 -8.11 5.48 28.72
C VAL A 281 -7.58 4.28 29.51
N TRP A 282 -6.67 4.50 30.45
CA TRP A 282 -6.16 3.46 31.33
C TRP A 282 -7.31 2.75 32.06
N ASP A 283 -8.24 3.49 32.67
CA ASP A 283 -9.36 2.94 33.44
C ASP A 283 -10.32 2.08 32.60
N ARG A 284 -10.40 2.32 31.28
CA ARG A 284 -11.22 1.55 30.34
C ARG A 284 -10.58 0.24 29.87
N LEU A 285 -9.34 -0.07 30.28
CA LEU A 285 -8.58 -1.25 29.84
C LEU A 285 -8.28 -2.27 30.96
N PRO A 286 -9.22 -2.59 31.88
CA PRO A 286 -8.93 -3.49 33.01
C PRO A 286 -8.63 -4.93 32.57
N PHE A 287 -9.12 -5.35 31.40
CA PHE A 287 -8.88 -6.70 30.84
C PHE A 287 -7.40 -6.99 30.52
N LEU A 288 -6.55 -5.97 30.45
CA LEU A 288 -5.10 -6.11 30.25
C LEU A 288 -4.32 -6.25 31.57
N GLY A 289 -4.99 -6.26 32.72
CA GLY A 289 -4.39 -6.32 34.06
C GLY A 289 -3.78 -4.99 34.51
N ASN A 290 -2.91 -5.02 35.52
CA ASN A 290 -2.27 -3.82 36.10
C ASN A 290 -0.78 -3.70 35.76
N GLY A 291 -0.35 -4.25 34.62
CA GLY A 291 1.06 -4.30 34.22
C GLY A 291 1.49 -3.21 33.23
N MET A 292 2.78 -3.23 32.88
CA MET A 292 3.38 -2.35 31.87
C MET A 292 2.67 -2.43 30.51
N LEU A 293 2.11 -3.60 30.15
CA LEU A 293 1.37 -3.78 28.90
C LEU A 293 0.18 -2.82 28.81
N ARG A 294 -0.63 -2.69 29.87
CA ARG A 294 -1.76 -1.76 29.90
C ARG A 294 -1.30 -0.32 29.76
N LEU A 295 -0.12 0.03 30.29
CA LEU A 295 0.41 1.39 30.25
C LEU A 295 0.79 1.78 28.84
N LEU A 296 1.53 0.90 28.18
CA LEU A 296 1.97 1.11 26.82
C LEU A 296 0.79 1.11 25.84
N VAL A 297 -0.21 0.24 26.04
CA VAL A 297 -1.45 0.24 25.24
C VAL A 297 -2.24 1.53 25.46
N ALA A 298 -2.41 1.98 26.70
CA ALA A 298 -3.10 3.23 27.00
C ALA A 298 -2.39 4.44 26.39
N LYS A 299 -1.06 4.50 26.50
CA LYS A 299 -0.22 5.55 25.89
C LYS A 299 -0.40 5.58 24.37
N ASP A 300 -0.24 4.45 23.69
CA ASP A 300 -0.38 4.39 22.22
C ASP A 300 -1.81 4.77 21.76
N LEU A 301 -2.86 4.40 22.50
CA LEU A 301 -4.24 4.83 22.20
C LEU A 301 -4.46 6.33 22.40
N VAL A 302 -3.87 6.92 23.44
CA VAL A 302 -3.91 8.37 23.66
C VAL A 302 -3.20 9.10 22.54
N ASP A 303 -2.03 8.61 22.12
CA ASP A 303 -1.26 9.23 21.04
C ASP A 303 -2.01 9.13 19.70
N LEU A 304 -2.70 8.02 19.44
CA LEU A 304 -3.58 7.85 18.28
C LEU A 304 -4.71 8.88 18.24
N TRP A 305 -5.38 9.12 19.37
CA TRP A 305 -6.45 10.11 19.48
C TRP A 305 -5.93 11.54 19.42
N ARG A 306 -4.81 11.84 20.09
CA ARG A 306 -4.23 13.18 20.10
C ARG A 306 -3.69 13.59 18.74
N SER A 307 -3.08 12.67 18.00
CA SER A 307 -2.51 12.96 16.68
C SER A 307 -3.54 12.97 15.53
N ASN A 308 -4.81 12.62 15.81
CA ASN A 308 -5.82 12.32 14.77
C ASN A 308 -5.35 11.25 13.76
N THR A 309 -4.30 10.49 14.08
CA THR A 309 -3.78 9.45 13.19
C THR A 309 -4.75 8.30 13.09
N LEU A 310 -5.58 8.06 14.12
CA LEU A 310 -6.65 7.07 14.06
C LEU A 310 -7.54 7.28 12.83
N VAL A 311 -7.96 8.51 12.52
CA VAL A 311 -8.81 8.79 11.34
C VAL A 311 -8.09 8.43 10.04
N LYS A 312 -6.81 8.82 9.93
CA LYS A 312 -5.97 8.49 8.76
C LYS A 312 -5.81 6.98 8.59
N MET A 313 -5.60 6.27 9.70
CA MET A 313 -5.47 4.81 9.73
C MET A 313 -6.76 4.10 9.35
N LEU A 314 -7.90 4.56 9.88
CA LEU A 314 -9.22 4.03 9.54
C LEU A 314 -9.49 4.18 8.05
N ILE A 315 -9.28 5.38 7.48
CA ILE A 315 -9.46 5.62 6.04
C ILE A 315 -8.49 4.74 5.25
N SER A 316 -7.21 4.71 5.62
CA SER A 316 -6.18 3.91 4.93
C SER A 316 -6.45 2.40 4.98
N TYR A 317 -7.12 1.90 6.02
CA TYR A 317 -7.51 0.50 6.15
C TYR A 317 -8.83 0.19 5.43
N THR A 318 -9.82 1.08 5.53
CA THR A 318 -11.15 0.89 4.94
C THR A 318 -11.17 1.09 3.42
N VAL A 319 -10.37 2.01 2.86
CA VAL A 319 -10.36 2.27 1.41
C VAL A 319 -9.99 1.02 0.58
N PRO A 320 -8.91 0.27 0.89
CA PRO A 320 -8.62 -1.00 0.22
C PRO A 320 -9.75 -2.03 0.36
N LEU A 321 -10.44 -2.06 1.50
CA LEU A 321 -11.57 -2.96 1.73
C LEU A 321 -12.79 -2.58 0.87
N LEU A 322 -13.10 -1.29 0.77
CA LEU A 322 -14.14 -0.79 -0.14
C LEU A 322 -13.79 -1.08 -1.60
N PHE A 323 -12.50 -0.99 -1.96
CA PHE A 323 -12.05 -1.39 -3.28
C PHE A 323 -12.26 -2.89 -3.54
N LEU A 324 -11.97 -3.77 -2.56
CA LEU A 324 -12.30 -5.20 -2.68
C LEU A 324 -13.80 -5.44 -2.83
N LEU A 325 -14.63 -4.72 -2.08
CA LEU A 325 -16.09 -4.78 -2.18
C LEU A 325 -16.57 -4.36 -3.58
N LEU A 326 -16.02 -3.27 -4.11
CA LEU A 326 -16.33 -2.77 -5.45
C LEU A 326 -15.87 -3.75 -6.52
N LEU A 327 -14.68 -4.34 -6.37
CA LEU A 327 -14.15 -5.34 -7.29
C LEU A 327 -15.04 -6.58 -7.31
N ALA A 328 -15.49 -7.06 -6.15
CA ALA A 328 -16.43 -8.17 -6.07
C ALA A 328 -17.73 -7.86 -6.83
N TRP A 329 -18.31 -6.68 -6.60
CA TRP A 329 -19.50 -6.23 -7.30
C TRP A 329 -19.28 -6.09 -8.82
N LEU A 330 -18.12 -5.57 -9.23
CA LEU A 330 -17.77 -5.39 -10.64
C LEU A 330 -17.48 -6.71 -11.36
N VAL A 331 -16.88 -7.68 -10.66
CA VAL A 331 -16.65 -9.04 -11.17
C VAL A 331 -17.98 -9.76 -11.42
N ASP A 332 -18.92 -9.66 -10.49
CA ASP A 332 -20.27 -10.19 -10.68
C ASP A 332 -20.98 -9.50 -11.85
N PHE A 333 -20.82 -8.17 -11.98
CA PHE A 333 -21.35 -7.41 -13.11
C PHE A 333 -20.71 -7.81 -14.46
N ALA A 334 -19.41 -8.10 -14.48
CA ALA A 334 -18.65 -8.43 -15.68
C ALA A 334 -18.65 -9.92 -16.04
N SER A 335 -19.39 -10.77 -15.30
CA SER A 335 -19.42 -12.23 -15.49
C SER A 335 -18.01 -12.84 -15.55
N PHE A 336 -17.13 -12.42 -14.63
CA PHE A 336 -15.75 -12.88 -14.62
C PHE A 336 -15.69 -14.41 -14.43
N PRO A 337 -14.79 -15.16 -15.11
CA PRO A 337 -14.74 -16.62 -15.04
C PRO A 337 -14.33 -17.18 -13.66
N ILE A 338 -13.91 -16.32 -12.73
CA ILE A 338 -13.39 -16.69 -11.42
C ILE A 338 -14.40 -16.29 -10.34
N PRO A 339 -15.12 -17.24 -9.71
CA PRO A 339 -16.08 -16.93 -8.66
C PRO A 339 -15.36 -16.57 -7.35
N PHE A 340 -15.35 -15.28 -7.00
CA PHE A 340 -14.76 -14.84 -5.73
C PHE A 340 -15.72 -15.09 -4.56
N ASN A 341 -15.33 -15.91 -3.58
CA ASN A 341 -16.14 -16.21 -2.40
C ASN A 341 -15.63 -15.48 -1.13
N LEU A 342 -16.44 -15.46 -0.07
CA LEU A 342 -16.13 -14.79 1.20
C LEU A 342 -14.83 -15.28 1.85
N LEU A 343 -14.53 -16.59 1.71
CA LEU A 343 -13.30 -17.20 2.25
C LEU A 343 -12.04 -16.77 1.49
N SER A 344 -12.17 -16.39 0.22
CA SER A 344 -11.08 -15.81 -0.57
C SER A 344 -10.75 -14.39 -0.13
N TYR A 345 -11.73 -13.63 0.39
CA TYR A 345 -11.53 -12.26 0.88
C TYR A 345 -10.98 -12.19 2.31
N ALA A 346 -11.33 -13.15 3.17
CA ALA A 346 -10.93 -13.16 4.58
C ALA A 346 -9.39 -13.05 4.83
N PRO A 347 -8.51 -13.72 4.06
CA PRO A 347 -7.07 -13.55 4.21
C PRO A 347 -6.58 -12.12 3.93
N PHE A 348 -7.18 -11.40 2.97
CA PHE A 348 -6.73 -10.05 2.62
C PHE A 348 -6.88 -9.04 3.77
N LEU A 349 -7.86 -9.23 4.65
CA LEU A 349 -8.04 -8.41 5.86
C LEU A 349 -6.80 -8.47 6.78
N GLY A 350 -6.28 -9.68 7.01
CA GLY A 350 -5.05 -9.87 7.79
C GLY A 350 -3.83 -9.24 7.11
N PHE A 351 -3.76 -9.30 5.78
CA PHE A 351 -2.69 -8.68 4.99
C PHE A 351 -2.71 -7.15 5.09
N PHE A 352 -3.86 -6.51 4.92
CA PHE A 352 -3.99 -5.05 5.08
C PHE A 352 -3.68 -4.58 6.50
N GLY A 353 -3.72 -5.49 7.47
CA GLY A 353 -3.27 -5.24 8.83
C GLY A 353 -1.82 -4.76 8.94
N PHE A 354 -0.96 -5.15 7.99
CA PHE A 354 0.40 -4.64 7.87
C PHE A 354 0.45 -3.11 7.81
N GLN A 355 -0.43 -2.49 7.02
CA GLN A 355 -0.49 -1.04 6.86
C GLN A 355 -0.84 -0.35 8.18
N PHE A 356 -1.73 -0.97 8.97
CA PHE A 356 -2.10 -0.46 10.28
C PHE A 356 -0.93 -0.53 11.27
N TYR A 357 -0.20 -1.65 11.27
CA TYR A 357 1.02 -1.78 12.07
C TYR A 357 2.09 -0.75 11.68
N SER A 358 2.19 -0.44 10.39
CA SER A 358 3.07 0.61 9.88
C SER A 358 2.74 1.98 10.47
N TRP A 359 1.49 2.43 10.35
CA TRP A 359 1.05 3.70 10.91
C TRP A 359 1.26 3.78 12.43
N LEU A 360 0.99 2.71 13.16
CA LEU A 360 1.12 2.65 14.62
C LEU A 360 2.57 2.83 15.11
N ASN A 361 3.54 2.45 14.27
CA ASN A 361 4.96 2.66 14.54
C ASN A 361 5.49 3.98 13.97
N GLY A 362 4.77 4.61 13.04
CA GLY A 362 5.15 5.88 12.41
C GLY A 362 4.74 7.13 13.20
N MET A 363 3.91 7.01 14.24
CA MET A 363 3.42 8.17 15.00
C MET A 363 4.51 8.86 15.83
N ASP A 364 5.30 8.07 16.57
CA ASP A 364 6.30 8.55 17.52
C ASP A 364 7.60 7.78 17.35
N SER A 365 8.74 8.48 17.46
CA SER A 365 10.05 7.82 17.53
C SER A 365 10.20 7.11 18.88
N PRO A 366 10.56 5.81 18.93
CA PRO A 366 10.72 5.12 20.20
C PRO A 366 11.98 5.53 20.98
N ASP A 367 12.86 6.36 20.41
CA ASP A 367 14.18 6.71 20.97
C ASP A 367 14.13 7.28 22.40
N PHE A 368 13.08 8.02 22.74
CA PHE A 368 12.89 8.56 24.09
C PHE A 368 12.66 7.46 25.14
N LEU A 369 12.20 6.27 24.72
CA LEU A 369 11.99 5.13 25.61
C LEU A 369 13.28 4.51 26.12
N ASN A 370 14.44 4.83 25.53
CA ASN A 370 15.75 4.38 26.06
C ASN A 370 16.02 4.87 27.49
N GLY A 371 15.40 5.98 27.90
CA GLY A 371 15.53 6.49 29.27
C GLY A 371 14.60 5.82 30.29
N PHE A 372 13.69 4.95 29.85
CA PHE A 372 12.68 4.31 30.68
C PHE A 372 12.97 2.81 30.85
N PRO A 373 12.49 2.18 31.94
CA PRO A 373 12.66 0.73 32.18
C PRO A 373 11.68 -0.10 31.32
N VAL A 374 11.68 0.14 30.00
CA VAL A 374 10.84 -0.55 29.02
C VAL A 374 11.75 -1.28 28.04
N THR A 375 11.36 -2.47 27.60
CA THR A 375 12.09 -3.24 26.59
C THR A 375 11.37 -3.23 25.25
N LEU A 376 12.12 -3.34 24.15
CA LEU A 376 11.54 -3.33 22.81
C LEU A 376 10.47 -4.42 22.59
N PRO A 377 10.63 -5.68 23.04
CA PRO A 377 9.56 -6.69 22.94
C PRO A 377 8.27 -6.29 23.68
N GLN A 378 8.35 -5.59 24.82
CA GLN A 378 7.16 -5.10 25.54
C GLN A 378 6.41 -4.06 24.71
N LEU A 379 7.14 -3.13 24.08
CA LEU A 379 6.56 -2.15 23.16
C LEU A 379 5.89 -2.82 21.96
N LEU A 380 6.58 -3.78 21.32
CA LEU A 380 6.02 -4.50 20.17
C LEU A 380 4.74 -5.27 20.53
N ARG A 381 4.69 -5.92 21.70
CA ARG A 381 3.48 -6.59 22.20
C ARG A 381 2.34 -5.61 22.44
N ALA A 382 2.62 -4.45 23.05
CA ALA A 382 1.61 -3.41 23.24
C ALA A 382 1.04 -2.95 21.89
N LYS A 383 1.90 -2.73 20.89
CA LYS A 383 1.48 -2.37 19.53
C LYS A 383 0.60 -3.42 18.86
N ILE A 384 0.92 -4.71 19.04
CA ILE A 384 0.10 -5.80 18.52
C ILE A 384 -1.28 -5.82 19.18
N VAL A 385 -1.37 -5.54 20.50
CA VAL A 385 -2.66 -5.44 21.20
C VAL A 385 -3.47 -4.24 20.69
N VAL A 386 -2.85 -3.06 20.55
CA VAL A 386 -3.53 -1.86 20.01
C VAL A 386 -4.04 -2.12 18.59
N TYR A 387 -3.23 -2.79 17.76
CA TYR A 387 -3.63 -3.25 16.44
C TYR A 387 -4.94 -4.05 16.50
N PHE A 388 -5.00 -5.11 17.32
CA PHE A 388 -6.19 -5.95 17.43
C PHE A 388 -7.41 -5.21 17.96
N LEU A 389 -7.24 -4.31 18.93
CA LEU A 389 -8.35 -3.53 19.49
C LEU A 389 -9.03 -2.65 18.42
N ILE A 390 -8.26 -2.16 17.45
CA ILE A 390 -8.79 -1.24 16.43
C ILE A 390 -9.23 -1.98 15.17
N THR A 391 -8.48 -2.96 14.67
CA THR A 391 -8.78 -3.57 13.37
C THR A 391 -9.83 -4.68 13.43
N THR A 392 -9.98 -5.37 14.56
CA THR A 392 -10.85 -6.55 14.66
C THR A 392 -12.31 -6.21 14.38
N TRP A 393 -12.86 -5.20 15.04
CA TRP A 393 -14.27 -4.83 14.86
C TRP A 393 -14.58 -4.30 13.46
N ILE A 394 -13.65 -3.57 12.84
CA ILE A 394 -13.78 -3.07 11.46
C ILE A 394 -13.85 -4.26 10.49
N SER A 395 -12.96 -5.23 10.70
CA SER A 395 -12.86 -6.41 9.84
C SER A 395 -14.09 -7.31 9.98
N ILE A 396 -14.66 -7.42 11.19
CA ILE A 396 -15.94 -8.11 11.44
C ILE A 396 -17.09 -7.40 10.69
N ILE A 397 -17.22 -6.08 10.82
CA ILE A 397 -18.25 -5.31 10.11
C ILE A 397 -18.12 -5.52 8.59
N PHE A 398 -16.89 -5.42 8.07
CA PHE A 398 -16.63 -5.64 6.66
C PHE A 398 -17.05 -7.04 6.20
N LEU A 399 -16.67 -8.10 6.92
CA LEU A 399 -17.06 -9.46 6.57
C LEU A 399 -18.58 -9.67 6.61
N ILE A 400 -19.29 -9.04 7.55
CA ILE A 400 -20.77 -9.11 7.60
C ILE A 400 -21.36 -8.44 6.36
N VAL A 401 -20.88 -7.25 5.99
CA VAL A 401 -21.34 -6.54 4.79
C VAL A 401 -21.04 -7.35 3.54
N MET A 402 -19.82 -7.90 3.43
CA MET A 402 -19.40 -8.69 2.29
C MET A 402 -20.18 -10.00 2.16
N ALA A 403 -20.42 -10.69 3.28
CA ALA A 403 -21.22 -11.90 3.31
C ALA A 403 -22.66 -11.63 2.85
N LYS A 404 -23.21 -10.45 3.14
CA LYS A 404 -24.51 -10.03 2.62
C LYS A 404 -24.47 -9.68 1.13
N VAL A 405 -23.42 -9.01 0.65
CA VAL A 405 -23.28 -8.65 -0.76
C VAL A 405 -23.11 -9.87 -1.65
N LEU A 406 -22.37 -10.88 -1.18
CA LEU A 406 -22.13 -12.14 -1.90
C LEU A 406 -23.22 -13.21 -1.67
N ASP A 407 -24.24 -12.93 -0.85
CA ASP A 407 -25.24 -13.91 -0.39
C ASP A 407 -24.63 -15.19 0.25
N GLN A 408 -23.54 -15.00 1.01
CA GLN A 408 -22.74 -16.06 1.64
C GLN A 408 -22.68 -15.92 3.16
N MET A 409 -23.82 -15.58 3.79
CA MET A 409 -23.91 -15.43 5.26
C MET A 409 -23.53 -16.69 6.03
N TRP A 410 -23.74 -17.86 5.45
CA TRP A 410 -23.38 -19.15 6.02
C TRP A 410 -21.86 -19.36 6.13
N ALA A 411 -21.05 -18.70 5.29
CA ALA A 411 -19.59 -18.82 5.28
C ALA A 411 -18.91 -17.92 6.33
N LEU A 412 -19.68 -17.02 6.95
CA LEU A 412 -19.19 -16.00 7.87
C LEU A 412 -18.38 -16.58 9.06
N PRO A 413 -18.80 -17.65 9.75
CA PRO A 413 -18.02 -18.20 10.86
C PRO A 413 -16.63 -18.69 10.44
N ALA A 414 -16.53 -19.40 9.32
CA ALA A 414 -15.26 -19.87 8.78
C ALA A 414 -14.39 -18.69 8.31
N ALA A 415 -14.98 -17.69 7.65
CA ALA A 415 -14.29 -16.47 7.24
C ALA A 415 -13.72 -15.70 8.45
N LEU A 416 -14.46 -15.62 9.55
CA LEU A 416 -13.99 -14.99 10.79
C LEU A 416 -12.78 -15.71 11.40
N ILE A 417 -12.78 -17.05 11.41
CA ILE A 417 -11.63 -17.84 11.88
C ILE A 417 -10.41 -17.57 11.01
N VAL A 418 -10.56 -17.61 9.68
CA VAL A 418 -9.49 -17.33 8.73
C VAL A 418 -8.93 -15.92 8.91
N MET A 419 -9.83 -14.93 9.05
CA MET A 419 -9.46 -13.54 9.28
C MET A 419 -8.64 -13.36 10.57
N ILE A 420 -9.08 -13.96 11.68
CA ILE A 420 -8.36 -13.87 12.96
C ILE A 420 -7.01 -14.58 12.87
N ALA A 421 -6.98 -15.81 12.33
CA ALA A 421 -5.77 -16.60 12.18
C ALA A 421 -4.73 -15.86 11.33
N ASN A 422 -5.14 -15.33 10.18
CA ASN A 422 -4.24 -14.59 9.31
C ASN A 422 -3.81 -13.26 9.93
N SER A 423 -4.69 -12.55 10.64
CA SER A 423 -4.34 -11.31 11.35
C SER A 423 -3.27 -11.54 12.42
N ILE A 424 -3.39 -12.60 13.22
CA ILE A 424 -2.37 -13.01 14.23
C ILE A 424 -1.06 -13.33 13.55
N TYR A 425 -1.10 -14.12 12.48
CA TYR A 425 0.08 -14.51 11.75
C TYR A 425 0.82 -13.32 11.15
N ILE A 426 0.14 -12.49 10.35
CA ILE A 426 0.75 -11.37 9.61
C ILE A 426 1.30 -10.32 10.56
N VAL A 427 0.56 -9.91 11.60
CA VAL A 427 1.03 -8.88 12.53
C VAL A 427 2.24 -9.37 13.34
N SER A 428 2.24 -10.65 13.74
CA SER A 428 3.35 -11.25 14.50
C SER A 428 4.58 -11.45 13.63
N LEU A 429 4.41 -11.88 12.38
CA LEU A 429 5.48 -11.96 11.38
C LEU A 429 6.07 -10.57 11.12
N THR A 430 5.23 -9.56 10.95
CA THR A 430 5.65 -8.17 10.74
C THR A 430 6.45 -7.65 11.93
N ALA A 431 5.94 -7.83 13.16
CA ALA A 431 6.65 -7.39 14.36
C ALA A 431 7.97 -8.14 14.56
N LEU A 432 8.03 -9.44 14.23
CA LEU A 432 9.26 -10.21 14.30
C LEU A 432 10.28 -9.72 13.26
N LEU A 433 9.87 -9.61 11.99
CA LEU A 433 10.75 -9.28 10.88
C LEU A 433 11.19 -7.81 10.90
N MET A 434 10.25 -6.90 11.13
CA MET A 434 10.42 -5.47 10.92
C MET A 434 10.53 -4.65 12.21
N GLY A 435 10.06 -5.18 13.34
CA GLY A 435 10.15 -4.51 14.64
C GLY A 435 9.48 -3.13 14.63
N PRO A 436 10.08 -2.11 15.26
CA PRO A 436 9.48 -0.77 15.37
C PRO A 436 9.55 0.05 14.09
N ARG A 437 10.14 -0.44 13.00
CA ARG A 437 10.41 0.35 11.78
C ARG A 437 9.90 -0.34 10.50
N PRO A 438 8.62 -0.72 10.42
CA PRO A 438 8.06 -1.37 9.22
C PRO A 438 8.32 -0.59 7.94
N ASN A 439 8.14 0.74 7.95
CA ASN A 439 8.38 1.58 6.76
C ASN A 439 9.83 1.56 6.27
N LYS A 440 10.80 1.33 7.16
CA LYS A 440 12.23 1.25 6.78
C LYS A 440 12.60 -0.18 6.39
N ALA A 441 12.06 -1.17 7.11
CA ALA A 441 12.32 -2.58 6.88
C ALA A 441 11.84 -3.08 5.52
N ILE A 442 10.83 -2.43 4.91
CA ILE A 442 10.38 -2.72 3.55
C ILE A 442 11.47 -2.49 2.50
N PHE A 443 12.48 -1.67 2.78
CA PHE A 443 13.58 -1.44 1.84
C PHE A 443 14.74 -2.43 2.01
N ASP A 444 14.75 -3.24 3.08
CA ASP A 444 15.71 -4.33 3.24
C ASP A 444 15.24 -5.56 2.46
N THR A 445 15.95 -5.88 1.38
CA THR A 445 15.62 -7.01 0.50
C THR A 445 15.56 -8.34 1.23
N SER A 446 16.41 -8.57 2.23
CA SER A 446 16.40 -9.83 2.96
C SER A 446 15.13 -9.93 3.82
N ILE A 447 14.78 -8.84 4.52
CA ILE A 447 13.58 -8.81 5.34
C ILE A 447 12.35 -8.93 4.46
N MET A 448 12.33 -8.22 3.32
CA MET A 448 11.24 -8.28 2.36
C MET A 448 11.10 -9.62 1.68
N ALA A 449 12.18 -10.29 1.30
CA ALA A 449 12.08 -11.63 0.70
C ALA A 449 11.40 -12.61 1.68
N TRP A 450 11.82 -12.62 2.95
CA TRP A 450 11.19 -13.45 3.97
C TRP A 450 9.75 -13.02 4.27
N PHE A 451 9.46 -11.72 4.26
CA PHE A 451 8.11 -11.21 4.43
C PHE A 451 7.21 -11.60 3.25
N TYR A 452 7.67 -11.44 2.00
CA TYR A 452 6.94 -11.84 0.80
C TYR A 452 6.69 -13.35 0.78
N ILE A 453 7.71 -14.17 1.02
CA ILE A 453 7.52 -15.63 1.10
C ILE A 453 6.54 -15.96 2.23
N GLY A 454 6.72 -15.36 3.41
CA GLY A 454 5.86 -15.58 4.56
C GLY A 454 4.42 -15.09 4.36
N THR A 455 4.16 -14.12 3.49
CA THR A 455 2.81 -13.57 3.27
C THR A 455 2.13 -14.19 2.05
N ILE A 456 2.82 -14.25 0.91
CA ILE A 456 2.30 -14.77 -0.36
C ILE A 456 2.01 -16.25 -0.26
N VAL A 457 2.90 -17.07 0.33
CA VAL A 457 2.68 -18.53 0.35
C VAL A 457 1.42 -18.89 1.14
N PRO A 458 1.21 -18.41 2.39
CA PRO A 458 -0.05 -18.64 3.09
C PRO A 458 -1.26 -18.05 2.41
N LEU A 459 -1.16 -16.83 1.87
CA LEU A 459 -2.28 -16.15 1.25
C LEU A 459 -2.72 -16.85 -0.04
N LEU A 460 -1.78 -17.23 -0.91
CA LEU A 460 -2.06 -18.06 -2.09
C LEU A 460 -2.58 -19.44 -1.69
N SER A 461 -2.06 -20.06 -0.63
CA SER A 461 -2.57 -21.35 -0.16
C SER A 461 -4.04 -21.24 0.28
N LEU A 462 -4.37 -20.25 1.10
CA LEU A 462 -5.75 -19.99 1.55
C LEU A 462 -6.66 -19.65 0.37
N PHE A 463 -6.18 -18.82 -0.56
CA PHE A 463 -6.90 -18.44 -1.78
C PHE A 463 -7.17 -19.66 -2.66
N LEU A 464 -6.15 -20.47 -3.01
CA LEU A 464 -6.29 -21.66 -3.86
C LEU A 464 -7.15 -22.76 -3.22
N ILE A 465 -7.03 -23.01 -1.91
CA ILE A 465 -7.89 -23.97 -1.21
C ILE A 465 -9.33 -23.48 -1.22
N SER A 466 -9.53 -22.16 -1.14
CA SER A 466 -10.86 -21.55 -1.25
C SER A 466 -11.52 -21.75 -2.62
N PHE A 467 -10.76 -21.92 -3.71
CA PHE A 467 -11.29 -22.27 -5.05
C PHE A 467 -11.47 -23.77 -5.26
N THR A 468 -10.42 -24.55 -4.98
CA THR A 468 -10.33 -25.96 -5.41
C THR A 468 -11.34 -26.88 -4.73
N GLN A 469 -12.00 -26.41 -3.67
CA GLN A 469 -12.91 -27.23 -2.84
C GLN A 469 -14.22 -26.48 -2.54
N GLY A 470 -14.51 -25.43 -3.33
CA GLY A 470 -15.66 -24.53 -3.19
C GLY A 470 -16.96 -25.02 -3.84
N ASP A 471 -17.19 -26.33 -3.92
CA ASP A 471 -18.56 -26.81 -4.08
C ASP A 471 -19.26 -26.66 -2.73
N MET A 472 -19.88 -25.52 -2.50
CA MET A 472 -20.35 -25.10 -1.17
C MET A 472 -21.74 -25.65 -0.82
N ALA A 473 -22.20 -26.69 -1.52
CA ALA A 473 -23.48 -27.36 -1.33
C ALA A 473 -23.69 -27.92 0.10
N ILE A 474 -22.62 -28.13 0.89
CA ILE A 474 -22.74 -28.57 2.30
C ILE A 474 -23.44 -27.51 3.16
N TYR A 475 -23.22 -26.22 2.90
CA TYR A 475 -23.74 -25.16 3.77
C TYR A 475 -25.16 -24.71 3.44
N GLU A 476 -25.53 -24.77 2.17
CA GLU A 476 -26.92 -24.62 1.74
C GLU A 476 -27.79 -25.70 2.40
N ASN A 477 -27.26 -26.93 2.49
CA ASN A 477 -27.88 -28.04 3.21
C ASN A 477 -27.76 -27.97 4.74
N TRP A 478 -26.70 -27.37 5.29
CA TRP A 478 -26.56 -27.21 6.74
C TRP A 478 -27.49 -26.12 7.29
N GLY A 479 -27.69 -25.03 6.56
CA GLY A 479 -28.64 -23.97 6.91
C GLY A 479 -30.09 -24.47 6.93
N SER A 480 -30.49 -25.26 5.92
CA SER A 480 -31.80 -25.92 5.91
C SER A 480 -31.92 -26.99 7.00
N MET A 481 -30.88 -27.80 7.24
CA MET A 481 -30.90 -28.82 8.30
C MET A 481 -30.94 -28.25 9.72
N VAL A 482 -30.25 -27.15 10.01
CA VAL A 482 -30.30 -26.49 11.33
C VAL A 482 -31.63 -25.76 11.53
N SER A 483 -32.20 -25.19 10.45
CA SER A 483 -33.58 -24.68 10.41
C SER A 483 -34.59 -25.78 10.75
N ASP A 484 -34.43 -26.98 10.17
CA ASP A 484 -35.43 -28.04 10.24
C ASP A 484 -35.27 -28.98 11.45
N GLN A 485 -34.05 -29.16 11.98
CA GLN A 485 -33.74 -30.15 13.03
C GLN A 485 -33.18 -29.56 14.34
N GLY A 486 -32.96 -28.24 14.42
CA GLY A 486 -32.44 -27.57 15.62
C GLY A 486 -31.07 -28.09 16.09
N LEU A 487 -30.75 -27.91 17.37
CA LEU A 487 -29.44 -28.26 17.97
C LEU A 487 -29.09 -29.76 17.98
N ASN A 488 -30.01 -30.64 17.56
CA ASN A 488 -29.82 -32.09 17.49
C ASN A 488 -29.48 -32.59 16.07
N ALA A 489 -29.23 -31.70 15.11
CA ALA A 489 -28.81 -32.08 13.76
C ALA A 489 -27.51 -32.91 13.80
N THR A 490 -27.58 -34.17 13.39
CA THR A 490 -26.41 -35.06 13.36
C THR A 490 -25.52 -34.69 12.17
N THR A 491 -24.44 -33.95 12.46
CA THR A 491 -23.42 -33.50 11.49
C THR A 491 -22.54 -34.62 10.90
N ALA A 492 -22.91 -35.89 11.06
CA ALA A 492 -22.03 -37.02 10.79
C ALA A 492 -22.05 -37.48 9.32
N VAL A 493 -23.13 -37.25 8.57
CA VAL A 493 -23.33 -37.96 7.28
C VAL A 493 -22.85 -37.18 6.04
N LEU A 494 -22.49 -35.89 6.15
CA LEU A 494 -22.06 -35.09 4.99
C LEU A 494 -20.58 -34.66 5.01
N VAL A 495 -19.86 -34.91 6.10
CA VAL A 495 -18.47 -34.41 6.26
C VAL A 495 -17.41 -35.41 5.76
N GLU A 496 -17.74 -36.70 5.64
CA GLU A 496 -16.75 -37.73 5.29
C GLU A 496 -16.60 -38.02 3.79
N GLU A 497 -17.65 -37.85 2.96
CA GLU A 497 -17.60 -38.28 1.54
C GLU A 497 -17.58 -37.14 0.49
N ASN A 498 -17.89 -35.89 0.83
CA ASN A 498 -17.97 -34.80 -0.17
C ASN A 498 -16.71 -33.92 -0.24
N ALA A 499 -16.30 -33.54 -1.46
CA ALA A 499 -15.14 -32.68 -1.77
C ALA A 499 -15.17 -31.33 -1.01
N ALA A 500 -16.35 -30.83 -0.71
CA ALA A 500 -16.63 -29.64 0.08
C ALA A 500 -16.19 -29.72 1.56
N GLY A 501 -16.37 -30.89 2.20
CA GLY A 501 -15.99 -31.12 3.61
C GLY A 501 -14.47 -31.18 3.79
N LYS A 502 -13.76 -31.64 2.76
CA LYS A 502 -12.30 -31.59 2.68
C LYS A 502 -11.81 -30.15 2.59
N GLY A 503 -12.53 -29.26 1.89
CA GLY A 503 -12.18 -27.84 1.71
C GLY A 503 -12.14 -27.08 3.02
N LEU A 504 -13.22 -27.21 3.79
CA LEU A 504 -13.32 -26.60 5.09
C LEU A 504 -12.25 -27.12 6.06
N ARG A 505 -12.03 -28.45 6.10
CA ARG A 505 -10.98 -29.05 6.93
C ARG A 505 -9.61 -28.52 6.55
N GLY A 506 -9.33 -28.35 5.26
CA GLY A 506 -8.10 -27.75 4.75
C GLY A 506 -7.93 -26.30 5.21
N ILE A 507 -8.96 -25.46 5.07
CA ILE A 507 -8.91 -24.05 5.49
C ILE A 507 -8.71 -23.91 7.01
N LEU A 508 -9.43 -24.71 7.80
CA LEU A 508 -9.29 -24.72 9.26
C LEU A 508 -7.92 -25.24 9.69
N PHE A 509 -7.38 -26.25 9.01
CA PHE A 509 -6.04 -26.78 9.27
C PHE A 509 -4.94 -25.74 8.98
N VAL A 510 -5.01 -25.07 7.83
CA VAL A 510 -4.08 -23.97 7.51
C VAL A 510 -4.23 -22.83 8.53
N SER A 511 -5.45 -22.46 8.89
CA SER A 511 -5.71 -21.43 9.91
C SER A 511 -5.09 -21.79 11.27
N LEU A 512 -5.17 -23.05 11.69
CA LEU A 512 -4.53 -23.53 12.92
C LEU A 512 -3.00 -23.41 12.84
N ILE A 513 -2.39 -23.79 11.71
CA ILE A 513 -0.95 -23.63 11.49
C ILE A 513 -0.55 -22.15 11.60
N LEU A 514 -1.34 -21.24 11.00
CA LEU A 514 -1.06 -19.80 11.05
C LEU A 514 -1.13 -19.24 12.47
N ILE A 515 -2.09 -19.68 13.28
CA ILE A 515 -2.18 -19.31 14.70
C ILE A 515 -0.94 -19.79 15.45
N LEU A 516 -0.54 -21.06 15.29
CA LEU A 516 0.64 -21.63 15.95
C LEU A 516 1.92 -20.91 15.55
N LEU A 517 2.09 -20.60 14.25
CA LEU A 517 3.22 -19.81 13.76
C LEU A 517 3.21 -18.39 14.31
N GLY A 518 2.05 -17.73 14.36
CA GLY A 518 1.91 -16.39 14.94
C GLY A 518 2.31 -16.36 16.42
N ILE A 519 1.85 -17.33 17.22
CA ILE A 519 2.26 -17.47 18.62
C ILE A 519 3.77 -17.71 18.73
N SER A 520 4.33 -18.59 17.90
CA SER A 520 5.77 -18.85 17.85
C SER A 520 6.57 -17.56 17.57
N PHE A 521 6.12 -16.75 16.60
CA PHE A 521 6.76 -15.47 16.28
C PHE A 521 6.70 -14.48 17.45
N LEU A 522 5.58 -14.41 18.18
CA LEU A 522 5.46 -13.59 19.40
C LEU A 522 6.45 -14.02 20.50
N MET A 523 6.67 -15.33 20.67
CA MET A 523 7.65 -15.86 21.62
C MET A 523 9.09 -15.52 21.17
N MET A 524 9.37 -15.55 19.87
CA MET A 524 10.67 -15.21 19.29
C MET A 524 11.05 -13.73 19.40
N LEU A 525 10.10 -12.82 19.67
CA LEU A 525 10.38 -11.39 19.85
C LEU A 525 11.44 -11.14 20.93
N ASN A 526 11.39 -11.86 22.04
CA ASN A 526 12.38 -11.72 23.12
C ASN A 526 13.78 -12.08 22.64
N ARG A 527 13.92 -13.14 21.84
CA ARG A 527 15.20 -13.61 21.31
C ARG A 527 15.79 -12.63 20.30
N ARG A 528 14.96 -12.06 19.43
CA ARG A 528 15.41 -11.16 18.34
C ARG A 528 15.65 -9.72 18.80
N TRP A 529 14.77 -9.19 19.65
CA TRP A 529 14.71 -7.77 19.99
C TRP A 529 15.06 -7.46 21.44
N GLY A 530 15.20 -8.46 22.32
CA GLY A 530 15.32 -8.24 23.77
C GLY A 530 16.55 -7.44 24.25
N ARG A 531 17.61 -7.36 23.45
CA ARG A 531 18.84 -6.60 23.78
C ARG A 531 19.06 -5.37 22.89
N LYS A 532 18.12 -5.07 21.97
CA LYS A 532 18.30 -3.97 21.04
C LYS A 532 17.82 -2.65 21.66
N PRO A 533 18.54 -1.54 21.45
CA PRO A 533 18.08 -0.22 21.84
C PRO A 533 16.84 0.19 21.05
N PHE A 534 16.10 1.17 21.57
CA PHE A 534 15.07 1.86 20.81
C PHE A 534 15.78 2.85 19.89
N GLU A 535 15.89 2.51 18.62
CA GLU A 535 16.35 3.45 17.61
C GLU A 535 15.23 3.54 16.56
N ASN A 536 15.05 4.70 15.90
CA ASN A 536 14.16 4.88 14.74
C ASN A 536 14.86 5.00 13.38
#